data_AF-A0A7R7Y0V0-F1
#
_entry.id   AF-A0A7R7Y0V0-F1
#
_cell.length_a   1.000
_cell.length_b   1.000
_cell.length_c   1.000
_cell.angle_alpha   90.00
_cell.angle_beta   90.00
_cell.angle_gamma   90.00
#
_symmetry.space_group_name_H-M   'P 1'
#
loop_
_entity.id
_entity.type
_entity.pdbx_description
1 polymer ?
#
loop_
_entity_poly.entity_id
_entity_poly.type
_entity_poly.pdbx_seq_one_letter_code
_entity_poly.pdbx_strand_id
1 'polypeptide(L)'
;MTLITALLVYMSRESNRTALAVKAGNRTADRRPNIQSQGPNCIHPDHQLPAEASTPTAPAPAQAHYTSISVLTDLNRLCETCRPRKGHKKTEMPTPESAAFLAKKPTVPPTYEGVDYEDNVAVHNARDAIIREQWVRSMMSRLVGEELGKCYAREGVNHLEKCGKLREKYFELLSERKIKGYLFEEKNYFSKST
;
A
#
# COMPACT_ATOMS: atom_id res chain seq x y z
N MET A 1 -9.33 43.43 47.40
CA MET A 1 -10.30 42.31 47.27
C MET A 1 -10.99 42.24 45.90
N THR A 2 -11.14 43.35 45.18
CA THR A 2 -11.80 43.40 43.86
C THR A 2 -10.92 42.98 42.67
N LEU A 3 -9.60 43.11 42.75
CA LEU A 3 -8.69 42.71 41.66
C LEU A 3 -8.49 41.19 41.56
N ILE A 4 -8.53 40.49 42.70
CA ILE A 4 -8.35 39.04 42.74
C ILE A 4 -9.58 38.34 42.14
N THR A 5 -10.78 38.83 42.43
CA THR A 5 -12.01 38.30 41.81
C THR A 5 -12.06 38.58 40.31
N ALA A 6 -11.58 39.74 39.86
CA ALA A 6 -11.48 40.06 38.43
C ALA A 6 -10.50 39.12 37.69
N LEU A 7 -9.33 38.83 38.28
CA LEU A 7 -8.35 37.90 37.73
C LEU A 7 -8.86 36.45 37.67
N LEU A 8 -9.56 35.99 38.71
CA LEU A 8 -10.14 34.64 38.72
C LEU A 8 -11.26 34.47 37.67
N VAL A 9 -12.10 35.50 37.48
CA VAL A 9 -13.11 35.49 36.40
C VAL A 9 -12.44 35.54 35.03
N TYR A 10 -11.36 36.31 34.86
CA TYR A 10 -10.60 36.37 33.61
C TYR A 10 -9.97 35.02 33.25
N MET A 11 -9.29 34.37 34.19
CA MET A 11 -8.66 33.06 33.99
C MET A 11 -9.70 31.95 33.74
N SER A 12 -10.87 32.03 34.38
CA SER A 12 -11.99 31.09 34.13
C SER A 12 -12.62 31.28 32.74
N ARG A 13 -12.67 32.52 32.24
CA ARG A 13 -13.21 32.84 30.91
C ARG A 13 -12.26 32.39 29.79
N GLU A 14 -10.94 32.47 30.01
CA GLU A 14 -9.93 32.03 29.05
C GLU A 14 -9.89 30.49 28.92
N SER A 15 -10.05 29.77 30.04
CA SER A 15 -10.16 28.29 30.03
C SER A 15 -11.39 27.79 29.26
N ASN A 16 -12.52 28.51 29.33
CA ASN A 16 -13.71 28.17 28.54
C ASN A 16 -13.57 28.50 27.04
N ARG A 17 -12.76 29.50 26.67
CA ARG A 17 -12.46 29.83 25.27
C ARG A 17 -11.63 28.74 24.59
N THR A 18 -10.61 28.22 25.26
CA THR A 18 -9.78 27.13 24.72
C THR A 18 -10.57 25.83 24.58
N ALA A 19 -11.48 25.53 25.52
CA ALA A 19 -12.36 24.36 25.45
C ALA A 19 -13.34 24.40 24.25
N LEU A 20 -13.86 25.57 23.89
CA LEU A 20 -14.73 25.74 22.71
C LEU A 20 -13.96 25.59 21.38
N ALA A 21 -12.70 26.04 21.31
CA ALA A 21 -11.87 25.91 20.11
C ALA A 21 -11.51 24.44 19.80
N VAL A 22 -11.25 23.61 20.83
CA VAL A 22 -10.96 22.17 20.65
C VAL A 22 -12.20 21.41 20.15
N LYS A 23 -13.41 21.83 20.51
CA LYS A 23 -14.66 21.16 20.10
C LYS A 23 -15.09 21.48 18.65
N ALA A 24 -14.51 22.52 18.04
CA ALA A 24 -14.74 22.89 16.64
C ALA A 24 -13.79 22.17 15.65
N GLY A 25 -12.59 21.78 16.10
CA GLY A 25 -11.57 21.14 15.23
C GLY A 25 -11.78 19.64 14.96
N ASN A 26 -12.63 18.95 15.71
CA ASN A 26 -12.76 17.48 15.66
C ASN A 26 -13.95 16.96 14.84
N ARG A 27 -14.62 17.79 14.02
CA ARG A 27 -15.86 17.41 13.31
C ARG A 27 -15.74 17.21 11.80
N THR A 28 -14.54 17.14 11.22
CA THR A 28 -14.33 17.06 9.75
C THR A 28 -13.55 15.84 9.26
N ALA A 29 -13.36 14.79 10.06
CA ALA A 29 -12.64 13.58 9.65
C ALA A 29 -13.48 12.29 9.81
N ASP A 30 -14.68 12.25 9.23
CA ASP A 30 -15.38 10.98 8.97
C ASP A 30 -16.19 11.06 7.66
N ARG A 31 -15.46 11.12 6.54
CA ARG A 31 -15.96 10.58 5.27
C ARG A 31 -15.08 9.41 4.88
N ARG A 32 -15.41 8.23 5.41
CA ARG A 32 -15.01 6.97 4.78
C ARG A 32 -15.57 6.92 3.36
N PRO A 33 -14.76 6.71 2.31
CA PRO A 33 -15.33 6.30 1.03
C PRO A 33 -15.89 4.88 1.20
N ASN A 34 -17.20 4.75 0.97
CA ASN A 34 -17.89 3.49 0.82
C ASN A 34 -17.34 2.77 -0.43
N ILE A 35 -16.40 1.85 -0.23
CA ILE A 35 -15.98 0.91 -1.28
C ILE A 35 -17.05 -0.17 -1.32
N GLN A 36 -18.17 0.17 -1.96
CA GLN A 36 -19.18 -0.77 -2.37
C GLN A 36 -18.52 -1.74 -3.36
N SER A 37 -18.58 -3.01 -3.01
CA SER A 37 -18.33 -4.16 -3.87
C SER A 37 -18.87 -3.96 -5.29
N GLN A 38 -17.97 -3.84 -6.27
CA GLN A 38 -18.28 -4.16 -7.67
C GLN A 38 -17.34 -5.28 -8.10
N GLY A 39 -17.89 -6.48 -8.15
CA GLY A 39 -17.38 -7.58 -8.94
C GLY A 39 -17.59 -7.33 -10.44
N PRO A 40 -17.12 -8.24 -11.31
CA PRO A 40 -16.41 -7.92 -12.53
C PRO A 40 -17.35 -7.51 -13.64
N ASN A 41 -17.05 -6.41 -14.34
CA ASN A 41 -17.72 -6.10 -15.59
C ASN A 41 -16.73 -6.23 -16.75
N CYS A 42 -17.14 -7.05 -17.70
CA CYS A 42 -16.38 -7.51 -18.83
C CYS A 42 -16.19 -6.40 -19.87
N ILE A 43 -15.13 -6.54 -20.67
CA ILE A 43 -14.81 -5.69 -21.81
C ILE A 43 -15.91 -5.84 -22.89
N HIS A 44 -16.33 -4.71 -23.48
CA HIS A 44 -16.91 -4.68 -24.83
C HIS A 44 -16.28 -3.51 -25.62
N PRO A 45 -15.91 -3.70 -26.90
CA PRO A 45 -15.48 -2.63 -27.79
C PRO A 45 -16.71 -1.97 -28.49
N ASP A 46 -16.42 -0.90 -29.23
CA ASP A 46 -17.29 -0.12 -30.11
C ASP A 46 -17.94 1.14 -29.51
N HIS A 47 -17.34 2.30 -29.82
CA HIS A 47 -18.09 3.35 -30.51
C HIS A 47 -17.17 4.31 -31.28
N GLN A 48 -17.49 4.42 -32.57
CA GLN A 48 -16.88 5.22 -33.62
C GLN A 48 -17.02 6.75 -33.41
N LEU A 49 -16.04 7.49 -33.94
CA LEU A 49 -15.95 8.95 -34.16
C LEU A 49 -17.19 9.59 -34.84
N PRO A 50 -17.25 10.94 -34.87
CA PRO A 50 -16.95 11.61 -36.14
C PRO A 50 -16.02 12.83 -36.04
N ALA A 51 -15.53 13.23 -37.21
CA ALA A 51 -14.48 14.20 -37.51
C ALA A 51 -15.02 15.55 -37.99
N GLU A 52 -14.23 16.62 -37.89
CA GLU A 52 -14.16 17.81 -38.79
C GLU A 52 -12.71 18.37 -38.70
N ALA A 53 -11.84 18.33 -39.72
CA ALA A 53 -11.77 19.06 -41.01
C ALA A 53 -11.11 20.46 -40.92
N SER A 54 -9.85 20.57 -41.39
CA SER A 54 -9.36 21.68 -42.25
C SER A 54 -7.91 21.43 -42.76
N THR A 55 -7.81 21.32 -44.09
CA THR A 55 -6.63 21.26 -44.98
C THR A 55 -6.22 22.69 -45.43
N PRO A 56 -5.27 22.94 -46.38
CA PRO A 56 -4.16 22.15 -46.95
C PRO A 56 -2.82 22.96 -46.95
N THR A 57 -1.68 22.41 -47.41
CA THR A 57 -1.03 22.80 -48.68
C THR A 57 0.17 21.88 -48.96
N ALA A 58 0.21 21.27 -50.15
CA ALA A 58 1.35 20.50 -50.70
C ALA A 58 2.21 21.41 -51.61
N PRO A 59 3.40 20.95 -52.07
CA PRO A 59 3.43 20.21 -53.33
C PRO A 59 4.44 19.03 -53.42
N ALA A 60 4.07 18.02 -54.19
CA ALA A 60 4.94 16.96 -54.75
C ALA A 60 5.65 17.50 -56.04
N PRO A 61 6.59 16.80 -56.73
CA PRO A 61 6.50 15.38 -57.13
C PRO A 61 7.83 14.59 -57.23
N ALA A 62 7.73 13.26 -57.22
CA ALA A 62 8.45 12.39 -58.16
C ALA A 62 7.92 10.94 -58.02
N GLN A 63 7.46 10.42 -59.15
CA GLN A 63 6.91 9.07 -59.31
C GLN A 63 8.05 8.06 -59.45
N ALA A 64 7.91 6.90 -58.80
CA ALA A 64 8.57 5.68 -59.25
C ALA A 64 7.63 4.50 -59.00
N HIS A 65 7.22 3.88 -60.09
CA HIS A 65 6.50 2.62 -60.17
C HIS A 65 7.38 1.48 -59.66
N TYR A 66 6.83 0.49 -58.94
CA TYR A 66 7.06 -0.95 -59.21
C TYR A 66 6.22 -1.87 -58.28
N THR A 67 5.44 -2.75 -58.91
CA THR A 67 4.99 -4.10 -58.53
C THR A 67 4.41 -4.44 -57.14
N SER A 68 3.12 -4.78 -57.16
CA SER A 68 2.58 -6.15 -57.04
C SER A 68 3.29 -7.18 -56.15
N ILE A 69 2.50 -7.72 -55.21
CA ILE A 69 2.60 -9.03 -54.54
C ILE A 69 3.71 -9.18 -53.49
N SER A 70 3.27 -9.19 -52.20
CA SER A 70 3.75 -10.04 -51.08
C SER A 70 3.79 -9.27 -49.75
N VAL A 71 2.65 -8.96 -49.13
CA VAL A 71 2.63 -8.57 -47.69
C VAL A 71 1.49 -9.26 -46.94
N LEU A 72 1.27 -10.55 -47.23
CA LEU A 72 0.41 -11.43 -46.42
C LEU A 72 1.22 -12.28 -45.42
N THR A 73 2.47 -11.90 -45.14
CA THR A 73 3.35 -12.63 -44.20
C THR A 73 3.61 -11.90 -42.87
N ASP A 74 3.02 -10.72 -42.63
CA ASP A 74 3.33 -9.92 -41.43
C ASP A 74 2.20 -9.84 -40.38
N LEU A 75 1.33 -10.85 -40.30
CA LEU A 75 0.40 -11.02 -39.16
C LEU A 75 0.85 -12.11 -38.17
N ASN A 76 1.89 -12.87 -38.47
CA ASN A 76 2.44 -13.90 -37.56
C ASN A 76 3.63 -13.43 -36.72
N ARG A 77 4.06 -12.16 -36.83
CA ARG A 77 5.24 -11.65 -36.10
C ARG A 77 4.93 -10.90 -34.79
N LEU A 78 3.66 -10.80 -34.40
CA LEU A 78 3.27 -10.23 -33.11
C LEU A 78 3.03 -11.30 -32.01
N CYS A 79 3.27 -12.57 -32.32
CA CYS A 79 3.11 -13.69 -31.38
C CYS A 79 4.46 -14.29 -30.94
N GLU A 80 5.49 -13.48 -30.71
CA GLU A 80 6.77 -13.95 -30.15
C GLU A 80 7.13 -13.35 -28.79
N THR A 81 6.27 -12.53 -28.18
CA THR A 81 6.53 -11.96 -26.84
C THR A 81 6.00 -12.80 -25.67
N CYS A 82 5.33 -13.93 -25.92
CA CYS A 82 4.89 -14.87 -24.88
C CYS A 82 5.80 -16.11 -24.72
N ARG A 83 7.11 -15.99 -24.97
CA ARG A 83 8.04 -17.08 -24.63
C ARG A 83 8.33 -17.02 -23.11
N PRO A 84 8.14 -18.11 -22.34
CA PRO A 84 8.53 -18.12 -20.93
C PRO A 84 10.05 -17.89 -20.85
N ARG A 85 10.46 -16.83 -20.13
CA ARG A 85 11.88 -16.54 -19.93
C ARG A 85 12.53 -17.70 -19.17
N LYS A 86 13.25 -18.56 -19.91
CA LYS A 86 14.12 -19.59 -19.33
C LYS A 86 15.20 -18.89 -18.49
N GLY A 87 15.16 -19.14 -17.18
CA GLY A 87 16.28 -19.01 -16.25
C GLY A 87 16.96 -17.66 -16.18
N HIS A 88 16.38 -16.70 -15.45
CA HIS A 88 17.21 -15.69 -14.80
C HIS A 88 17.95 -16.37 -13.64
N LYS A 89 19.28 -16.49 -13.75
CA LYS A 89 20.13 -16.68 -12.56
C LYS A 89 19.79 -15.54 -11.61
N LYS A 90 19.46 -15.84 -10.35
CA LYS A 90 19.36 -14.83 -9.29
C LYS A 90 20.72 -14.14 -9.20
N THR A 91 20.85 -12.97 -9.82
CA THR A 91 21.81 -11.97 -9.37
C THR A 91 21.34 -11.55 -7.98
N GLU A 92 21.98 -12.08 -6.94
CA GLU A 92 21.89 -11.48 -5.60
C GLU A 92 22.19 -10.01 -5.77
N MET A 93 21.29 -9.14 -5.33
CA MET A 93 21.48 -7.70 -5.37
C MET A 93 22.47 -7.33 -4.26
N PRO A 94 23.76 -7.09 -4.53
CA PRO A 94 24.72 -6.70 -3.51
C PRO A 94 24.78 -5.18 -3.52
N THR A 95 23.64 -4.52 -3.35
CA THR A 95 23.65 -3.08 -3.09
C THR A 95 23.98 -2.95 -1.61
N PRO A 96 25.15 -2.40 -1.23
CA PRO A 96 25.46 -2.18 0.17
C PRO A 96 24.37 -1.30 0.76
N GLU A 97 23.77 -1.75 1.87
CA GLU A 97 22.78 -0.95 2.59
C GLU A 97 23.40 0.41 2.95
N SER A 98 22.71 1.51 2.66
CA SER A 98 23.25 2.84 2.91
C SER A 98 23.44 3.06 4.41
N ALA A 99 24.48 3.81 4.81
CA ALA A 99 24.78 4.08 6.23
C ALA A 99 23.56 4.69 6.97
N ALA A 100 22.73 5.45 6.26
CA ALA A 100 21.49 6.01 6.78
C ALA A 100 20.43 4.95 7.13
N PHE A 101 20.37 3.83 6.40
CA PHE A 101 19.43 2.73 6.65
C PHE A 101 19.83 1.94 7.90
N LEU A 102 21.12 1.65 8.08
CA LEU A 102 21.63 0.99 9.28
C LEU A 102 21.36 1.82 10.54
N ALA A 103 21.54 3.13 10.46
CA ALA A 103 21.28 4.03 11.58
C ALA A 103 19.79 4.10 11.99
N LYS A 104 18.86 3.81 11.06
CA LYS A 104 17.41 3.89 11.32
C LYS A 104 16.79 2.55 11.70
N LYS A 105 17.52 1.44 11.57
CA LYS A 105 17.01 0.13 11.92
C LYS A 105 16.87 0.03 13.44
N PRO A 106 15.71 -0.44 13.96
CA PRO A 106 15.58 -0.69 15.39
C PRO A 106 16.61 -1.74 15.84
N THR A 107 17.42 -1.39 16.84
CA THR A 107 18.40 -2.28 17.48
C THR A 107 17.74 -3.24 18.47
N VAL A 108 16.55 -2.90 18.97
CA VAL A 108 15.82 -3.67 20.00
C VAL A 108 14.89 -4.69 19.33
N PRO A 109 14.78 -5.92 19.87
CA PRO A 109 13.78 -6.89 19.41
C PRO A 109 12.35 -6.30 19.51
N PRO A 110 11.38 -6.80 18.71
CA PRO A 110 9.98 -6.35 18.76
C PRO A 110 9.24 -6.93 19.98
N THR A 111 9.84 -6.83 21.16
CA THR A 111 9.32 -7.25 22.45
C THR A 111 9.77 -6.28 23.54
N TYR A 112 9.07 -6.28 24.68
CA TYR A 112 9.45 -5.48 25.85
C TYR A 112 10.43 -6.21 26.80
N GLU A 113 10.90 -7.40 26.42
CA GLU A 113 11.78 -8.21 27.25
C GLU A 113 13.16 -7.55 27.38
N GLY A 114 13.58 -7.25 28.60
CA GLY A 114 14.88 -6.63 28.89
C GLY A 114 14.96 -5.13 28.60
N VAL A 115 13.84 -4.46 28.34
CA VAL A 115 13.78 -3.00 28.22
C VAL A 115 13.68 -2.36 29.60
N ASP A 116 14.56 -1.40 29.88
CA ASP A 116 14.44 -0.56 31.07
C ASP A 116 13.32 0.46 30.87
N TYR A 117 12.31 0.42 31.73
CA TYR A 117 11.13 1.29 31.65
C TYR A 117 11.39 2.70 32.16
N GLU A 118 12.46 2.91 32.93
CA GLU A 118 12.85 4.25 33.41
C GLU A 118 13.54 5.06 32.30
N ASP A 119 14.12 4.39 31.30
CA ASP A 119 14.65 5.03 30.10
C ASP A 119 13.57 5.23 29.03
N ASN A 120 13.09 6.48 28.93
CA ASN A 120 12.11 6.90 27.92
C ASN A 120 12.55 6.59 26.48
N VAL A 121 13.85 6.61 26.19
CA VAL A 121 14.38 6.35 24.84
C VAL A 121 14.30 4.86 24.52
N ALA A 122 14.70 3.99 25.46
CA ALA A 122 14.59 2.56 25.31
C ALA A 122 13.14 2.10 25.09
N VAL A 123 12.20 2.62 25.90
CA VAL A 123 10.77 2.31 25.76
C VAL A 123 10.21 2.78 24.41
N HIS A 124 10.57 3.98 23.95
CA HIS A 124 10.16 4.48 22.64
C HIS A 124 10.67 3.58 21.51
N ASN A 125 11.93 3.16 21.56
CA ASN A 125 12.52 2.28 20.57
C ASN A 125 11.84 0.90 20.52
N ALA A 126 11.46 0.35 21.68
CA ALA A 126 10.71 -0.90 21.76
C ALA A 126 9.30 -0.78 21.14
N ARG A 127 8.56 0.30 21.47
CA ARG A 127 7.24 0.60 20.86
C ARG A 127 7.35 0.67 19.34
N ASP A 128 8.35 1.38 18.83
CA ASP A 128 8.60 1.49 17.40
C ASP A 128 8.94 0.14 16.76
N ALA A 129 9.73 -0.70 17.43
CA ALA A 129 10.08 -2.04 16.93
C ALA A 129 8.83 -2.92 16.77
N ILE A 130 7.95 -2.93 17.77
CA ILE A 130 6.69 -3.67 17.75
C ILE A 130 5.79 -3.20 16.61
N ILE A 131 5.60 -1.89 16.46
CA ILE A 131 4.74 -1.34 15.40
C ILE A 131 5.30 -1.66 14.01
N ARG A 132 6.61 -1.53 13.80
CA ARG A 132 7.22 -1.87 12.49
C ARG A 132 7.00 -3.34 12.14
N GLU A 133 7.14 -4.26 13.08
CA GLU A 133 6.91 -5.69 12.86
C GLU A 133 5.43 -5.97 12.52
N GLN A 134 4.49 -5.33 13.21
CA GLN A 134 3.06 -5.42 12.87
C GLN A 134 2.77 -4.93 11.43
N TRP A 135 3.43 -3.84 11.00
CA TRP A 135 3.33 -3.36 9.62
C TRP A 135 3.96 -4.32 8.61
N VAL A 136 5.09 -4.95 8.92
CA VAL A 136 5.73 -5.96 8.06
C VAL A 136 4.77 -7.13 7.82
N ARG A 137 4.14 -7.67 8.88
CA ARG A 137 3.14 -8.75 8.74
C ARG A 137 1.92 -8.31 7.93
N SER A 138 1.47 -7.07 8.13
CA SER A 138 0.41 -6.49 7.30
C SER A 138 0.81 -6.44 5.82
N MET A 139 2.04 -6.03 5.52
CA MET A 139 2.54 -5.96 4.14
C MET A 139 2.72 -7.34 3.52
N MET A 140 3.19 -8.33 4.28
CA MET A 140 3.26 -9.73 3.83
C MET A 140 1.89 -10.26 3.38
N SER A 141 0.83 -9.96 4.14
CA SER A 141 -0.52 -10.38 3.76
C SER A 141 -1.03 -9.71 2.47
N ARG A 142 -0.62 -8.47 2.19
CA ARG A 142 -0.97 -7.74 0.96
C ARG A 142 -0.31 -8.37 -0.25
N LEU A 143 0.98 -8.69 -0.15
CA LEU A 143 1.74 -9.37 -1.21
C LEU A 143 1.12 -10.72 -1.58
N VAL A 144 0.74 -11.52 -0.57
CA VAL A 144 0.07 -12.81 -0.80
C VAL A 144 -1.32 -12.60 -1.41
N GLY A 145 -2.07 -11.59 -0.97
CA GLY A 145 -3.36 -11.24 -1.55
C GLY A 145 -3.29 -10.85 -3.03
N GLU A 146 -2.27 -10.07 -3.42
CA GLU A 146 -2.04 -9.70 -4.82
C GLU A 146 -1.66 -10.92 -5.68
N GLU A 147 -0.81 -11.81 -5.19
CA GLU A 147 -0.44 -13.04 -5.93
C GLU A 147 -1.63 -14.02 -6.04
N LEU A 148 -2.45 -14.11 -4.99
CA LEU A 148 -3.70 -14.88 -5.02
C LEU A 148 -4.67 -14.33 -6.08
N GLY A 149 -4.83 -13.01 -6.16
CA GLY A 149 -5.64 -12.34 -7.19
C GLY A 149 -5.15 -12.66 -8.60
N LYS A 150 -3.83 -12.65 -8.82
CA LYS A 150 -3.23 -13.07 -10.11
C LYS A 150 -3.44 -14.55 -10.41
N CYS A 151 -3.41 -15.43 -9.41
CA CYS A 151 -3.72 -16.84 -9.60
C CYS A 151 -5.16 -17.05 -10.05
N TYR A 152 -6.13 -16.37 -9.40
CA TYR A 152 -7.55 -16.45 -9.77
C TYR A 152 -7.80 -15.91 -11.18
N ALA A 153 -7.13 -14.81 -11.57
CA ALA A 153 -7.24 -14.25 -12.91
C ALA A 153 -6.62 -15.16 -14.00
N ARG A 154 -5.54 -15.88 -13.70
CA ARG A 154 -4.86 -16.79 -14.66
C ARG A 154 -5.60 -18.11 -14.85
N GLU A 155 -6.05 -18.73 -13.77
CA GLU A 155 -6.62 -20.09 -13.80
C GLU A 155 -8.13 -20.11 -14.11
N GLY A 156 -8.83 -18.99 -13.90
CA GLY A 156 -10.27 -18.90 -14.13
C GLY A 156 -11.04 -19.93 -13.30
N VAL A 157 -11.87 -20.75 -13.95
CA VAL A 157 -12.70 -21.78 -13.30
C VAL A 157 -11.86 -22.82 -12.54
N ASN A 158 -10.58 -22.99 -12.89
CA ASN A 158 -9.69 -23.99 -12.27
C ASN A 158 -8.99 -23.51 -10.99
N HIS A 159 -9.33 -22.32 -10.49
CA HIS A 159 -8.66 -21.73 -9.33
C HIS A 159 -8.77 -22.57 -8.03
N LEU A 160 -9.78 -23.43 -7.92
CA LEU A 160 -10.01 -24.28 -6.75
C LEU A 160 -8.91 -25.33 -6.54
N GLU A 161 -8.38 -25.92 -7.62
CA GLU A 161 -7.33 -26.94 -7.56
C GLU A 161 -5.93 -26.33 -7.57
N LYS A 162 -5.74 -25.25 -8.35
CA LYS A 162 -4.42 -24.67 -8.61
C LYS A 162 -4.00 -23.62 -7.59
N CYS A 163 -4.95 -22.81 -7.08
CA CYS A 163 -4.63 -21.69 -6.18
C CYS A 163 -4.77 -22.02 -4.67
N GLY A 164 -5.03 -23.28 -4.32
CA GLY A 164 -5.26 -23.72 -2.93
C GLY A 164 -4.14 -23.32 -1.96
N LYS A 165 -2.87 -23.48 -2.36
CA LYS A 165 -1.70 -23.14 -1.52
C LYS A 165 -1.63 -21.65 -1.17
N LEU A 166 -1.87 -20.77 -2.14
CA LEU A 166 -1.87 -19.32 -1.93
C LEU A 166 -3.04 -18.89 -1.04
N ARG A 167 -4.20 -19.52 -1.24
CA ARG A 167 -5.40 -19.29 -0.42
C ARG A 167 -5.17 -19.67 1.04
N GLU A 168 -4.61 -20.84 1.30
CA GLU A 168 -4.28 -21.30 2.66
C GLU A 168 -3.29 -20.37 3.33
N LYS A 169 -2.21 -19.98 2.62
CA LYS A 169 -1.23 -19.03 3.17
C LYS A 169 -1.85 -17.66 3.45
N TYR A 170 -2.75 -17.20 2.59
CA TYR A 170 -3.47 -15.95 2.81
C TYR A 170 -4.34 -16.01 4.07
N PHE A 171 -5.01 -17.14 4.34
CA PHE A 171 -5.82 -17.32 5.54
C PHE A 171 -4.99 -17.37 6.82
N GLU A 172 -3.83 -18.02 6.80
CA GLU A 172 -2.88 -18.02 7.92
C GLU A 172 -2.49 -16.58 8.30
N LEU A 173 -2.08 -15.78 7.29
CA LEU A 173 -1.66 -14.39 7.46
C LEU A 173 -2.81 -13.43 7.77
N LEU A 174 -4.06 -13.83 7.52
CA LEU A 174 -5.25 -13.00 7.72
C LEU A 174 -5.41 -12.58 9.19
N SER A 175 -5.04 -13.48 10.10
CA SER A 175 -5.15 -13.31 11.55
C SER A 175 -4.16 -12.25 12.09
N GLU A 176 -2.99 -12.14 11.46
CA GLU A 176 -1.89 -11.28 11.90
C GLU A 176 -1.81 -9.94 11.16
N ARG A 177 -2.55 -9.78 10.06
CA ARG A 177 -2.54 -8.56 9.22
C ARG A 177 -2.93 -7.28 9.97
N LYS A 178 -3.81 -7.39 10.97
CA LYS A 178 -4.37 -6.22 11.66
C LYS A 178 -3.34 -5.67 12.66
N ILE A 179 -3.00 -4.40 12.50
CA ILE A 179 -2.16 -3.67 13.46
C ILE A 179 -2.96 -3.51 14.76
N LYS A 180 -2.42 -4.06 15.85
CA LYS A 180 -3.06 -4.06 17.19
C LYS A 180 -2.58 -2.89 18.04
N GLY A 181 -1.47 -2.26 17.68
CA GLY A 181 -0.81 -1.24 18.48
C GLY A 181 0.13 -1.86 19.52
N TYR A 182 0.83 -1.01 20.27
CA TYR A 182 1.79 -1.42 21.30
C TYR A 182 1.20 -1.37 22.73
N LEU A 183 0.15 -0.57 22.95
CA LEU A 183 -0.38 -0.26 24.28
C LEU A 183 -0.90 -1.49 25.04
N PHE A 184 -1.47 -2.47 24.34
CA PHE A 184 -1.96 -3.70 24.97
C PHE A 184 -0.81 -4.56 25.49
N GLU A 185 0.26 -4.70 24.70
CA GLU A 185 1.45 -5.47 25.11
C GLU A 185 2.19 -4.77 26.24
N GLU A 186 2.29 -3.45 26.19
CA GLU A 186 2.93 -2.62 27.21
C GLU A 186 2.24 -2.75 28.58
N LYS A 187 0.90 -2.67 28.62
CA LYS A 187 0.13 -2.76 29.87
C LYS A 187 0.14 -4.17 30.48
N ASN A 188 0.21 -5.20 29.65
CA ASN A 188 0.19 -6.60 30.08
C ASN A 188 1.58 -7.18 30.33
N TYR A 189 2.65 -6.40 30.17
CA TYR A 189 4.01 -6.88 30.40
C TYR A 189 4.31 -7.09 31.90
N PHE A 190 3.90 -6.16 32.77
CA PHE A 190 4.13 -6.24 34.22
C PHE A 190 3.48 -7.47 34.88
N SER A 191 2.38 -7.98 34.30
CA SER A 191 1.75 -9.23 34.77
C SER A 191 2.50 -10.50 34.36
N LYS A 192 3.45 -10.43 33.42
CA LYS A 192 4.25 -11.58 32.97
C LYS A 192 5.60 -11.70 33.69
N SER A 193 6.10 -10.60 34.25
CA SER A 193 7.37 -10.55 34.98
C SER A 193 7.24 -10.91 36.47
N THR A 194 6.01 -11.10 36.95
CA THR A 194 5.70 -11.60 38.31
C THR A 194 5.46 -13.10 38.24
#